data_AF-A0A2N2DUV4-F1
#
_entry.id   AF-A0A2N2DUV4-F1
#
_cell.length_a   1.000
_cell.length_b   1.000
_cell.length_c   1.000
_cell.angle_alpha   90.00
_cell.angle_beta   90.00
_cell.angle_gamma   90.00
#
_symmetry.space_group_name_H-M   'P 1'
#
loop_
_entity.id
_entity.type
_entity.pdbx_description
1 polymer ?
#
loop_
_entity_poly.entity_id
_entity_poly.type
_entity_poly.pdbx_seq_one_letter_code
_entity_poly.pdbx_strand_id
1 'polypeptide(L)'
;MDQFTNLSESEKRELVDKAYQLGYEYLQRYGNCTQCVIAAIQDVFGSIDDAVIKSGCALAAGYGLTSRATCGALNGAGMVISSLQGRDK
;
A
#
# COMPACT_ATOMS: atom_id res chain seq x y z
N MET A 1 2.13 12.71 -10.79
CA MET A 1 0.76 12.59 -10.24
C MET A 1 -0.33 12.97 -11.25
N ASP A 2 0.00 13.78 -12.27
CA ASP A 2 -0.96 14.23 -13.29
C ASP A 2 -1.54 13.13 -14.20
N GLN A 3 -0.98 11.91 -14.15
CA GLN A 3 -1.46 10.79 -14.97
C GLN A 3 -2.80 10.19 -14.51
N PHE A 4 -3.25 10.49 -13.28
CA PHE A 4 -4.48 9.91 -12.71
C PHE A 4 -5.66 10.89 -12.64
N THR A 5 -5.44 12.17 -12.97
CA THR A 5 -6.43 13.25 -12.77
C THR A 5 -7.48 13.32 -13.89
N ASN A 6 -7.18 12.80 -15.09
CA ASN A 6 -8.05 12.86 -16.27
C ASN A 6 -8.71 11.52 -16.65
N LEU A 7 -8.70 10.55 -15.74
CA LEU A 7 -9.28 9.22 -15.97
C LEU A 7 -10.81 9.24 -15.81
N SER A 8 -11.48 8.45 -16.64
CA SER A 8 -12.88 8.09 -16.43
C SER A 8 -13.06 7.27 -15.14
N GLU A 9 -14.30 7.21 -14.63
CA GLU A 9 -14.59 6.44 -13.42
C GLU A 9 -14.33 4.93 -13.60
N SER A 10 -14.50 4.39 -14.82
CA SER A 10 -14.15 3.00 -15.13
C SER A 10 -12.64 2.77 -15.08
N GLU A 11 -11.84 3.66 -15.66
CA GLU A 11 -10.37 3.54 -15.62
C GLU A 11 -9.84 3.66 -14.18
N LYS A 12 -10.40 4.57 -13.37
CA LYS A 12 -10.08 4.64 -11.94
C LYS A 12 -10.41 3.34 -11.22
N ARG A 13 -11.57 2.75 -11.52
CA ARG A 13 -12.00 1.49 -10.92
C ARG A 13 -11.07 0.34 -11.30
N GLU A 14 -10.65 0.25 -12.56
CA GLU A 14 -9.70 -0.76 -13.03
C GLU A 14 -8.35 -0.68 -12.28
N LEU A 15 -7.84 0.53 -12.03
CA LEU A 15 -6.62 0.71 -11.25
C LEU A 15 -6.78 0.25 -9.79
N VAL A 16 -7.89 0.61 -9.16
CA VAL A 16 -8.19 0.18 -7.78
C VAL A 16 -8.36 -1.33 -7.69
N ASP A 17 -9.08 -1.94 -8.64
CA ASP A 17 -9.28 -3.39 -8.70
C ASP A 17 -7.95 -4.12 -8.95
N LYS A 18 -7.08 -3.57 -9.79
CA LYS A 18 -5.72 -4.09 -10.01
C LYS A 18 -4.89 -4.03 -8.73
N ALA A 19 -4.91 -2.91 -7.99
CA ALA A 19 -4.18 -2.78 -6.73
C ALA A 19 -4.69 -3.77 -5.67
N TYR A 20 -6.01 -3.99 -5.61
CA TYR A 20 -6.62 -5.00 -4.75
C TYR A 20 -6.13 -6.41 -5.11
N GLN A 21 -6.18 -6.77 -6.39
CA GLN A 21 -5.78 -8.10 -6.87
C GLN A 21 -4.30 -8.37 -6.59
N LEU A 22 -3.41 -7.41 -6.89
CA LEU A 22 -1.99 -7.53 -6.59
C LEU A 22 -1.73 -7.64 -5.09
N GLY A 23 -2.45 -6.87 -4.25
CA GLY A 23 -2.33 -6.98 -2.80
C GLY A 23 -2.69 -8.37 -2.28
N TYR A 24 -3.74 -8.98 -2.83
CA TYR A 24 -4.16 -10.34 -2.49
C TYR A 24 -3.16 -11.40 -2.96
N GLU A 25 -2.63 -11.27 -4.17
CA GLU A 25 -1.60 -12.16 -4.72
C GLU A 25 -0.27 -12.07 -3.95
N TYR A 26 0.16 -10.85 -3.65
CA TYR A 26 1.40 -10.61 -2.89
C TYR A 26 1.31 -11.15 -1.48
N LEU A 27 0.15 -11.04 -0.83
CA LEU A 27 -0.03 -11.62 0.50
C LEU A 27 0.18 -13.13 0.50
N GLN A 28 -0.32 -13.84 -0.53
CA GLN A 28 -0.11 -15.27 -0.69
C GLN A 28 1.35 -15.62 -1.01
N ARG A 29 2.03 -14.79 -1.81
CA ARG A 29 3.37 -15.08 -2.32
C ARG A 29 4.49 -14.69 -1.35
N TYR A 30 4.37 -13.55 -0.70
CA TYR A 30 5.44 -12.93 0.07
C TYR A 30 5.12 -12.81 1.57
N GLY A 31 3.84 -12.92 1.95
CA GLY A 31 3.41 -12.64 3.31
C GLY A 31 3.59 -11.17 3.69
N ASN A 32 3.46 -10.84 4.97
CA ASN A 32 3.53 -9.47 5.48
C ASN A 32 2.50 -8.51 4.85
N CYS A 33 1.31 -8.45 5.45
CA CYS A 33 0.19 -7.66 4.92
C CYS A 33 0.47 -6.16 4.76
N THR A 34 1.36 -5.56 5.55
CA THR A 34 1.73 -4.15 5.39
C THR A 34 2.55 -3.94 4.13
N GLN A 35 3.60 -4.75 3.94
CA GLN A 35 4.50 -4.61 2.79
C GLN A 35 3.78 -4.92 1.48
N CYS A 36 2.90 -5.93 1.45
CA CYS A 36 2.12 -6.27 0.26
C CYS A 36 1.24 -5.13 -0.23
N VAL A 37 0.56 -4.42 0.66
CA VAL A 37 -0.27 -3.28 0.27
C VAL A 37 0.57 -2.15 -0.31
N ILE A 38 1.70 -1.82 0.33
CA ILE A 38 2.57 -0.76 -0.17
C ILE A 38 3.13 -1.13 -1.55
N ALA A 39 3.59 -2.37 -1.73
CA ALA A 39 4.11 -2.86 -3.01
C ALA A 39 3.02 -2.89 -4.11
N ALA A 40 1.81 -3.36 -3.79
CA ALA A 40 0.71 -3.37 -4.76
C ALA A 40 0.33 -1.96 -5.23
N ILE A 41 0.34 -0.98 -4.32
CA ILE A 41 0.09 0.42 -4.68
C ILE A 41 1.27 0.99 -5.49
N GLN A 42 2.52 0.66 -5.14
CA GLN A 42 3.71 1.07 -5.89
C GLN A 42 3.66 0.55 -7.34
N ASP A 43 3.28 -0.71 -7.56
CA ASP A 43 3.23 -1.32 -8.89
C ASP A 43 2.08 -0.78 -9.76
N VAL A 44 1.01 -0.24 -9.16
CA VAL A 44 -0.11 0.36 -9.89
C VAL A 44 0.10 1.86 -10.12
N PHE A 45 0.51 2.60 -9.09
CA PHE A 45 0.51 4.06 -9.10
C PHE A 45 1.91 4.68 -9.24
N GLY A 46 2.96 3.89 -9.01
CA GLY A 46 4.35 4.33 -9.03
C GLY A 46 4.70 5.30 -7.90
N SER A 47 5.90 5.87 -7.98
CA SER A 47 6.35 7.01 -7.14
C SER A 47 6.31 6.78 -5.61
N ILE A 48 6.45 5.54 -5.15
CA ILE A 48 6.62 5.20 -3.74
C ILE A 48 8.04 4.69 -3.55
N ASP A 49 8.76 5.21 -2.55
CA ASP A 49 10.14 4.79 -2.26
C ASP A 49 10.16 3.40 -1.60
N ASP A 50 11.10 2.54 -2.01
CA ASP A 50 11.31 1.21 -1.43
C ASP A 50 11.55 1.25 0.10
N ALA A 51 12.07 2.36 0.62
CA ALA A 51 12.21 2.60 2.05
C ALA A 51 10.86 2.56 2.78
N VAL A 52 9.77 3.00 2.14
CA VAL A 52 8.41 2.93 2.69
C VAL A 52 8.00 1.45 2.84
N ILE A 53 8.25 0.62 1.83
CA ILE A 53 8.00 -0.83 1.88
C ILE A 53 8.83 -1.48 2.99
N LYS A 54 10.13 -1.18 3.06
CA LYS A 54 11.03 -1.75 4.07
C LYS A 54 10.61 -1.38 5.49
N SER A 55 10.23 -0.13 5.72
CA SER A 55 9.80 0.35 7.04
C SER A 55 8.49 -0.26 7.52
N GLY A 56 7.63 -0.74 6.60
CA GLY A 56 6.35 -1.36 6.93
C GLY A 56 6.46 -2.76 7.55
N CYS A 57 7.64 -3.41 7.50
CA CYS A 57 7.81 -4.80 7.91
C CYS A 57 7.31 -5.08 9.33
N ALA A 58 7.67 -4.22 10.29
CA ALA A 58 7.30 -4.38 11.69
C ALA A 58 5.81 -4.19 11.96
N LEU A 59 5.03 -3.59 11.05
CA LEU A 59 3.61 -3.30 11.25
C LEU A 59 2.69 -4.49 10.88
N ALA A 60 3.28 -5.59 10.39
CA ALA A 60 2.55 -6.77 9.95
C ALA A 60 1.77 -7.46 11.07
N ALA A 61 0.65 -8.08 10.69
CA ALA A 61 -0.22 -8.86 11.58
C ALA A 61 -0.53 -8.13 12.89
N GLY A 62 -0.93 -6.86 12.77
CA GLY A 62 -1.25 -6.01 13.92
C GLY A 62 -0.01 -5.55 14.67
N TYR A 63 1.10 -5.33 13.96
CA TYR A 63 2.44 -4.97 14.46
C TYR A 63 3.18 -6.11 15.17
N GLY A 64 4.32 -6.53 14.66
CA GLY A 64 5.17 -7.56 15.28
C GLY A 64 4.45 -8.88 15.55
N LEU A 65 3.46 -9.24 14.70
CA LEU A 65 2.70 -10.49 14.82
C LEU A 65 1.87 -10.64 16.09
N THR A 66 1.64 -9.56 16.83
CA THR A 66 0.89 -9.62 18.09
C THR A 66 -0.61 -9.76 17.88
N SER A 67 -1.13 -9.32 16.72
CA SER A 67 -2.58 -9.18 16.45
C SER A 67 -3.30 -8.27 17.45
N ARG A 68 -2.59 -7.31 18.08
CA ARG A 68 -3.16 -6.40 19.09
C ARG A 68 -3.25 -4.94 18.65
N ALA A 69 -2.65 -4.57 17.52
CA ALA A 69 -2.73 -3.22 16.97
C ALA A 69 -3.52 -3.18 15.66
N THR A 70 -3.50 -2.01 15.02
CA THR A 70 -4.17 -1.74 13.74
C THR A 70 -3.74 -2.74 12.64
N CYS A 71 -4.69 -3.10 11.78
CA CYS A 71 -4.45 -3.95 10.62
C CYS A 71 -3.23 -3.49 9.81
N GLY A 72 -2.33 -4.43 9.49
CA GLY A 72 -1.11 -4.11 8.74
C GLY A 72 -1.39 -3.52 7.36
N ALA A 73 -2.43 -3.98 6.67
CA ALA A 73 -2.87 -3.43 5.38
C ALA A 73 -3.30 -1.96 5.50
N LEU A 74 -4.04 -1.62 6.56
CA LEU A 74 -4.48 -0.24 6.83
C LEU A 74 -3.28 0.66 7.15
N ASN A 75 -2.33 0.18 7.97
CA ASN A 75 -1.08 0.89 8.21
C ASN A 75 -0.32 1.13 6.89
N GLY A 76 -0.21 0.13 6.03
CA GLY A 76 0.48 0.24 4.74
C GLY A 76 -0.14 1.30 3.83
N ALA A 77 -1.47 1.31 3.68
CA ALA A 77 -2.16 2.35 2.91
C ALA A 77 -1.95 3.75 3.49
N GLY A 78 -2.02 3.90 4.83
CA GLY A 78 -1.74 5.15 5.51
C GLY A 78 -0.30 5.64 5.32
N MET A 79 0.67 4.71 5.32
CA MET A 79 2.08 5.01 5.04
C MET A 79 2.28 5.54 3.63
N VAL A 80 1.61 4.95 2.63
CA VAL A 80 1.69 5.46 1.24
C VAL A 80 1.18 6.89 1.17
N ILE A 81 -0.02 7.16 1.69
CA ILE A 81 -0.58 8.53 1.69
C ILE A 81 0.37 9.50 2.39
N SER A 82 0.88 9.11 3.56
CA SER A 82 1.81 9.92 4.35
C SER A 82 3.16 10.14 3.67
N SER A 83 3.62 9.19 2.84
CA SER A 83 4.86 9.36 2.07
C SER A 83 4.73 10.37 0.93
N LEU A 84 3.50 10.58 0.44
CA LEU A 84 3.22 11.46 -0.69
C LEU A 84 2.77 12.86 -0.24
N GLN A 85 2.00 12.94 0.84
CA GLN A 85 1.34 14.17 1.33
C GLN A 85 1.38 14.26 2.86
N GLY A 86 2.42 13.71 3.48
CA GLY A 86 2.64 13.82 4.92
C GLY A 86 2.93 15.25 5.35
N ARG A 87 2.67 15.57 6.62
CA ARG A 87 2.99 16.88 7.19
C ARG A 87 4.50 17.06 7.31
N ASP A 88 4.97 18.30 7.11
CA ASP A 88 6.32 18.70 7.48
C ASP A 88 6.50 18.72 9.01
N LYS A 89 7.76 18.79 9.44
CA LYS A 89 8.16 18.80 10.85
C LYS A 89 7.54 19.96 11.62
#